data_AF-A0A9D6KV02-F1
#
_entry.id   AF-A0A9D6KV02-F1
#
_cell.length_a   1.000
_cell.length_b   1.000
_cell.length_c   1.000
_cell.angle_alpha   90.00
_cell.angle_beta   90.00
_cell.angle_gamma   90.00
#
_symmetry.space_group_name_H-M   'P 1'
#
loop_
_entity.id
_entity.type
_entity.pdbx_description
1 polymer ?
#
loop_
_entity_poly.entity_id
_entity_poly.type
_entity_poly.pdbx_seq_one_letter_code
_entity_poly.pdbx_strand_id
1 'polypeptide(L)'
;ALETLHVVARSANPRLKTIVTVSPVPLETTFSGQDIFVANMHSKSVLRAAAERFAQAHADVDYFPSYEMVLGPARNEAFARDCLHVRDPLVRAVIGRFVELYLPNLRSGDPNFVEMLYLAANPDVEDAIRRGELISGFHHWRDIGQREGRRLAPEVIPESLYTLGVIDPP
;
A
#
# COMPACT_ATOMS: atom_id res chain seq x y z
N ALA A 1 2.92 -13.43 18.02
CA ALA A 1 2.57 -13.58 16.59
C ALA A 1 3.37 -12.64 15.71
N LEU A 2 3.24 -11.30 15.85
CA LEU A 2 4.04 -10.33 15.08
C LEU A 2 5.55 -10.55 15.20
N GLU A 3 6.04 -10.77 16.43
CA GLU A 3 7.45 -11.09 16.69
C GLU A 3 7.95 -12.33 15.93
N THR A 4 7.15 -13.40 15.93
CA THR A 4 7.49 -14.65 15.23
C THR A 4 7.54 -14.43 13.72
N LEU A 5 6.55 -13.71 13.17
CA LEU A 5 6.52 -13.34 11.74
C LEU A 5 7.75 -12.51 11.36
N HIS A 6 8.11 -11.54 12.19
CA HIS A 6 9.28 -10.69 12.00
C HIS A 6 10.57 -11.51 11.93
N VAL A 7 10.80 -12.38 12.92
CA VAL A 7 11.99 -13.25 12.97
C VAL A 7 12.07 -14.14 11.74
N VAL A 8 10.98 -14.79 11.36
CA VAL A 8 10.95 -15.68 10.18
C VAL A 8 11.24 -14.89 8.90
N ALA A 9 10.57 -13.76 8.70
CA ALA A 9 10.73 -12.94 7.51
C ALA A 9 12.15 -12.35 7.37
N ARG A 10 12.74 -11.91 8.49
CA ARG A 10 14.11 -11.37 8.53
C ARG A 10 15.18 -12.45 8.37
N SER A 11 14.91 -13.66 8.84
CA SER A 11 15.79 -14.81 8.59
C SER A 11 15.84 -15.17 7.10
N ALA A 12 14.72 -15.01 6.39
CA ALA A 12 14.67 -15.20 4.94
C ALA A 12 15.28 -14.01 4.17
N ASN A 13 15.07 -12.78 4.64
CA ASN A 13 15.64 -11.58 4.02
C ASN A 13 16.06 -10.53 5.09
N PRO A 14 17.37 -10.45 5.42
CA PRO A 14 17.90 -9.49 6.39
C PRO A 14 17.84 -8.02 5.95
N ARG A 15 17.36 -7.72 4.73
CA ARG A 15 17.13 -6.35 4.25
C ARG A 15 15.64 -5.98 4.18
N LEU A 16 14.74 -6.92 4.51
CA LEU A 16 13.31 -6.66 4.51
C LEU A 16 12.97 -5.53 5.49
N LYS A 17 12.22 -4.54 5.01
CA LYS A 17 11.55 -3.55 5.84
C LYS A 17 10.07 -3.89 5.89
N THR A 18 9.43 -3.70 7.03
CA THR A 18 8.02 -4.04 7.23
C THR A 18 7.22 -2.78 7.51
N ILE A 19 6.03 -2.69 6.94
CA ILE A 19 5.04 -1.67 7.31
C ILE A 19 3.86 -2.39 7.96
N VAL A 20 3.47 -1.95 9.14
CA VAL A 20 2.30 -2.46 9.87
C VAL A 20 1.23 -1.37 9.95
N THR A 21 -0.03 -1.74 9.84
CA THR A 21 -1.17 -0.83 9.96
C THR A 21 -2.35 -1.53 10.59
N VAL A 22 -3.25 -0.77 11.22
CA VAL A 22 -4.60 -1.23 11.58
C VAL A 22 -5.57 -0.79 10.48
N SER A 23 -6.45 -1.69 10.04
CA SER A 23 -7.48 -1.33 9.05
C SER A 23 -8.58 -0.49 9.70
N PRO A 24 -9.04 0.60 9.06
CA PRO A 24 -10.17 1.40 9.55
C PRO A 24 -11.53 0.76 9.32
N VAL A 25 -11.61 -0.31 8.51
CA VAL A 25 -12.87 -0.97 8.15
C VAL A 25 -13.50 -1.59 9.42
N PRO A 26 -14.73 -1.20 9.78
CA PRO A 26 -15.44 -1.77 10.93
C PRO A 26 -15.70 -3.27 10.77
N LEU A 27 -15.77 -3.99 11.89
CA LEU A 27 -16.27 -5.36 11.90
C LEU A 27 -17.78 -5.38 11.65
N GLU A 28 -18.24 -6.28 10.78
CA GLU A 28 -19.68 -6.51 10.52
C GLU A 28 -20.30 -7.53 11.46
N THR A 29 -19.56 -8.60 11.80
CA THR A 29 -20.00 -9.67 12.68
C THR A 29 -18.88 -10.13 13.61
N THR A 30 -19.26 -10.70 14.76
CA THR A 30 -18.33 -11.24 15.75
C THR A 30 -18.92 -12.48 16.42
N PHE A 31 -18.07 -13.46 16.74
CA PHE A 31 -18.44 -14.63 17.54
C PHE A 31 -18.26 -14.41 19.05
N SER A 32 -18.04 -13.17 19.48
CA SER A 32 -17.77 -12.84 20.89
C SER A 32 -19.02 -12.80 21.79
N GLY A 33 -20.22 -12.84 21.22
CA GLY A 33 -21.48 -12.64 21.97
C GLY A 33 -21.66 -11.22 22.51
N GLN A 34 -20.76 -10.29 22.19
CA GLN A 34 -20.84 -8.87 22.56
C GLN A 34 -21.48 -8.05 21.45
N ASP A 35 -21.96 -6.86 21.81
CA ASP A 35 -22.36 -5.84 20.83
C ASP A 35 -21.22 -5.58 19.82
N ILE A 36 -21.57 -5.45 18.55
CA ILE A 36 -20.60 -5.34 17.46
C ILE A 36 -19.73 -4.10 17.57
N PHE A 37 -20.25 -2.98 18.07
CA PHE A 37 -19.46 -1.76 18.25
C PHE A 37 -18.47 -1.92 19.38
N VAL A 38 -18.89 -2.52 20.50
CA VAL A 38 -18.00 -2.83 21.64
C VAL A 38 -16.88 -3.78 21.20
N ALA A 39 -17.22 -4.86 20.49
CA ALA A 39 -16.26 -5.82 19.99
C ALA A 39 -15.29 -5.19 18.97
N ASN A 40 -15.79 -4.37 18.05
CA ASN A 40 -14.97 -3.64 17.08
C ASN A 40 -14.02 -2.66 17.77
N MET A 41 -14.51 -1.87 18.73
CA MET A 41 -13.68 -0.93 19.48
C MET A 41 -12.57 -1.63 20.25
N HIS A 42 -12.91 -2.73 20.94
CA HIS A 42 -11.93 -3.53 21.67
C HIS A 42 -10.87 -4.11 20.71
N SER A 43 -11.29 -4.77 19.64
CA SER A 43 -10.40 -5.39 18.66
C SER A 43 -9.43 -4.37 18.03
N LYS A 44 -9.95 -3.24 17.53
CA LYS A 44 -9.12 -2.22 16.88
C LYS A 44 -8.17 -1.53 17.88
N SER A 45 -8.60 -1.29 19.12
CA SER A 45 -7.75 -0.70 20.16
C SER A 45 -6.60 -1.64 20.54
N VAL A 46 -6.87 -2.94 20.69
CA VAL A 46 -5.85 -3.96 20.97
C VAL A 46 -4.86 -4.05 19.80
N LEU A 47 -5.35 -4.13 18.56
CA LEU A 47 -4.50 -4.18 17.37
C LEU A 47 -3.64 -2.93 17.23
N ARG A 48 -4.20 -1.75 17.53
CA ARG A 48 -3.47 -0.48 17.44
C ARG A 48 -2.34 -0.39 18.45
N ALA A 49 -2.62 -0.76 19.70
CA ALA A 49 -1.60 -0.81 20.75
C ALA A 49 -0.51 -1.85 20.43
N ALA A 50 -0.88 -3.02 19.90
CA ALA A 50 0.06 -4.05 19.49
C ALA A 50 0.95 -3.59 18.32
N ALA A 51 0.37 -2.94 17.31
CA ALA A 51 1.10 -2.41 16.16
C ALA A 51 2.08 -1.30 16.56
N GLU A 52 1.68 -0.39 17.47
CA GLU A 52 2.58 0.64 18.01
C GLU A 52 3.80 0.01 18.67
N ARG A 53 3.56 -0.90 19.61
CA ARG A 53 4.62 -1.54 20.38
C ARG A 53 5.58 -2.31 19.48
N PHE A 54 5.04 -2.94 18.44
CA PHE A 54 5.85 -3.67 17.47
C PHE A 54 6.71 -2.72 16.62
N ALA A 55 6.17 -1.63 16.10
CA ALA A 55 6.95 -0.63 15.37
C ALA A 55 8.03 0.04 16.24
N GLN A 56 7.71 0.36 17.51
CA GLN A 56 8.68 0.95 18.44
C GLN A 56 9.82 -0.01 18.83
N ALA A 57 9.58 -1.32 18.80
CA ALA A 57 10.56 -2.33 19.19
C ALA A 57 11.58 -2.65 18.09
N HIS A 58 11.26 -2.39 16.82
CA HIS A 58 12.04 -2.84 15.66
C HIS A 58 12.33 -1.70 14.69
N ALA A 59 13.60 -1.36 14.51
CA ALA A 59 14.01 -0.22 13.68
C ALA A 59 13.70 -0.36 12.18
N ASP A 60 13.44 -1.57 11.70
CA ASP A 60 13.05 -1.88 10.32
C ASP A 60 11.53 -2.06 10.14
N VAL A 61 10.74 -1.73 11.15
CA VAL A 61 9.28 -1.74 11.13
C VAL A 61 8.75 -0.32 11.27
N ASP A 62 7.87 0.09 10.36
CA ASP A 62 7.16 1.37 10.45
C ASP A 62 5.65 1.15 10.64
N TYR A 63 4.99 2.06 11.36
CA TYR A 63 3.53 2.07 11.51
C TYR A 63 2.91 3.08 10.53
N PHE A 64 2.10 2.60 9.59
CA PHE A 64 1.33 3.48 8.71
C PHE A 64 -0.05 3.80 9.29
N PRO A 65 -0.40 5.08 9.54
CA PRO A 65 -1.59 5.46 10.29
C PRO A 65 -2.89 5.48 9.47
N SER A 66 -3.15 4.46 8.64
CA SER A 66 -4.37 4.43 7.82
C SER A 66 -5.66 4.40 8.66
N TYR A 67 -5.61 3.80 9.86
CA TYR A 67 -6.70 3.78 10.82
C TYR A 67 -7.10 5.19 11.25
N GLU A 68 -6.12 5.98 11.69
CA GLU A 68 -6.31 7.35 12.16
C GLU A 68 -6.69 8.30 11.02
N MET A 69 -6.10 8.12 9.84
CA MET A 69 -6.42 8.93 8.66
C MET A 69 -7.90 8.84 8.27
N VAL A 70 -8.51 7.68 8.46
CA VAL A 70 -9.94 7.47 8.15
C VAL A 70 -10.85 7.83 9.33
N LEU A 71 -10.43 7.58 10.57
CA LEU A 71 -11.25 7.85 11.76
C LEU A 71 -11.08 9.26 12.35
N GLY A 72 -10.25 10.10 11.73
CA GLY A 72 -10.03 11.49 12.12
C GLY A 72 -11.29 12.37 12.07
N PRO A 73 -11.15 13.69 12.28
CA PRO A 73 -12.27 14.61 12.55
C PRO A 73 -13.36 14.69 11.47
N ALA A 74 -13.11 14.16 10.26
CA ALA A 74 -14.10 14.03 9.19
C ALA A 74 -14.78 12.64 9.11
N ARG A 75 -14.87 11.89 10.22
CA ARG A 75 -15.42 10.50 10.24
C ARG A 75 -16.79 10.35 9.58
N ASN A 76 -17.69 11.33 9.69
CA ASN A 76 -19.02 11.29 9.05
C ASN A 76 -18.96 11.32 7.52
N GLU A 77 -17.79 11.68 6.99
CA GLU A 77 -17.43 11.75 5.59
C GLU A 77 -16.41 10.66 5.21
N ALA A 78 -16.08 9.75 6.11
CA ALA A 78 -15.11 8.72 5.81
C ALA A 78 -15.75 7.52 5.10
N PHE A 79 -17.01 7.21 5.43
CA PHE A 79 -17.70 6.01 4.98
C PHE A 79 -18.85 6.32 4.00
N ALA A 80 -19.17 5.34 3.16
CA ALA A 80 -20.37 5.31 2.35
C ALA A 80 -21.62 5.19 3.24
N ARG A 81 -22.80 5.22 2.63
CA ARG A 81 -24.08 5.20 3.37
C ARG A 81 -24.29 3.93 4.20
N ASP A 82 -23.57 2.86 3.89
CA ASP A 82 -23.57 1.61 4.65
C ASP A 82 -22.73 1.67 5.94
N CYS A 83 -21.99 2.76 6.17
CA CYS A 83 -21.08 2.94 7.30
C CYS A 83 -19.94 1.90 7.37
N LEU A 84 -19.66 1.20 6.27
CA LEU A 84 -18.68 0.11 6.17
C LEU A 84 -17.59 0.43 5.14
N HIS A 85 -17.98 0.81 3.93
CA HIS A 85 -17.04 1.09 2.85
C HIS A 85 -16.45 2.49 3.00
N VAL A 86 -15.12 2.60 2.99
CA VAL A 86 -14.44 3.91 2.95
C VAL A 86 -14.70 4.54 1.58
N ARG A 87 -15.06 5.83 1.53
CA ARG A 87 -15.32 6.51 0.25
C ARG A 87 -14.06 6.61 -0.61
N ASP A 88 -14.19 6.41 -1.92
CA ASP A 88 -13.06 6.40 -2.87
C ASP A 88 -12.13 7.63 -2.77
N PRO A 89 -12.61 8.88 -2.60
CA PRO A 89 -11.71 10.02 -2.46
C PRO A 89 -10.76 9.89 -1.25
N LEU A 90 -11.23 9.28 -0.17
CA LEU A 90 -10.43 9.08 1.03
C LEU A 90 -9.49 7.88 0.88
N VAL A 91 -9.93 6.80 0.23
CA VAL A 91 -9.03 5.69 -0.15
C VAL A 91 -7.88 6.23 -0.99
N ARG A 92 -8.17 7.05 -2.00
CA ARG A 92 -7.17 7.69 -2.87
C ARG A 92 -6.19 8.56 -2.07
N ALA A 93 -6.66 9.32 -1.09
CA ALA A 93 -5.81 10.13 -0.22
C ALA A 93 -4.89 9.25 0.66
N VAL A 94 -5.42 8.17 1.23
CA VAL A 94 -4.65 7.21 2.04
C VAL A 94 -3.56 6.55 1.20
N ILE A 95 -3.90 6.02 0.04
CA ILE A 95 -2.94 5.38 -0.88
C ILE A 95 -1.92 6.40 -1.38
N GLY A 96 -2.36 7.62 -1.75
CA GLY A 96 -1.47 8.69 -2.18
C GLY A 96 -0.41 9.03 -1.13
N ARG A 97 -0.79 9.10 0.14
CA ARG A 97 0.13 9.34 1.25
C ARG A 97 1.08 8.16 1.50
N PHE A 98 0.58 6.93 1.38
CA PHE A 98 1.41 5.73 1.49
C PHE A 98 2.52 5.72 0.43
N VAL A 99 2.15 5.95 -0.83
CA VAL A 99 3.10 6.00 -1.95
C VAL A 99 4.13 7.11 -1.74
N GLU A 100 3.72 8.31 -1.32
CA GLU A 100 4.63 9.42 -1.05
C GLU A 100 5.70 9.08 0.00
N LEU A 101 5.30 8.41 1.08
CA LEU A 101 6.19 8.10 2.20
C LEU A 101 7.13 6.93 1.93
N TYR A 102 6.61 5.86 1.33
CA TYR A 102 7.34 4.58 1.25
C TYR A 102 7.83 4.23 -0.15
N LEU A 103 7.23 4.84 -1.17
CA LEU A 103 7.51 4.57 -2.57
C LEU A 103 7.78 5.89 -3.33
N PRO A 104 8.67 6.77 -2.82
CA PRO A 104 8.89 8.09 -3.42
C PRO A 104 9.40 8.01 -4.86
N ASN A 105 10.05 6.91 -5.24
CA ASN A 105 10.56 6.67 -6.58
C ASN A 105 9.50 6.14 -7.57
N LEU A 106 8.35 5.67 -7.08
CA LEU A 106 7.21 5.23 -7.91
C LEU A 106 6.46 6.43 -8.50
N ARG A 107 6.56 7.59 -7.85
CA ARG A 107 6.35 8.88 -8.51
C ARG A 107 7.61 9.19 -9.27
N SER A 108 7.68 8.72 -10.51
CA SER A 108 8.57 9.32 -11.48
C SER A 108 8.41 10.84 -11.42
N GLY A 109 9.52 11.57 -11.39
CA GLY A 109 9.47 13.04 -11.50
C GLY A 109 8.81 13.52 -12.80
N ASP A 110 8.57 12.60 -13.75
CA ASP A 110 7.76 12.82 -14.94
C ASP A 110 6.30 12.41 -14.69
N PRO A 111 5.33 13.35 -14.79
CA PRO A 111 3.91 13.07 -14.63
C PRO A 111 3.33 12.16 -15.71
N ASN A 112 4.05 11.89 -16.81
CA ASN A 112 3.61 11.01 -17.89
C ASN A 112 4.15 9.57 -17.76
N PHE A 113 4.93 9.29 -16.71
CA PHE A 113 5.46 7.95 -16.47
C PHE A 113 4.72 7.32 -15.29
N VAL A 114 4.30 6.07 -15.45
CA VAL A 114 3.70 5.27 -14.39
C VAL A 114 4.44 3.94 -14.36
N GLU A 115 5.19 3.69 -13.29
CA GLU A 115 6.11 2.55 -13.24
C GLU A 115 5.41 1.21 -13.46
N MET A 116 4.24 1.01 -12.86
CA MET A 116 3.46 -0.22 -13.07
C MET A 116 3.01 -0.41 -14.52
N LEU A 117 2.64 0.67 -15.23
CA LEU A 117 2.33 0.59 -16.66
C LEU A 117 3.56 0.25 -17.49
N TYR A 118 4.68 0.87 -17.15
CA TYR A 118 5.93 0.64 -17.86
C TYR A 118 6.44 -0.79 -17.69
N LEU A 119 6.41 -1.33 -16.47
CA LEU A 119 6.84 -2.70 -16.19
C LEU A 119 5.89 -3.72 -16.83
N ALA A 120 4.58 -3.48 -16.81
CA ALA A 120 3.61 -4.32 -17.50
C ALA A 120 3.83 -4.35 -19.04
N ALA A 121 4.29 -3.24 -19.61
CA ALA A 121 4.61 -3.14 -21.03
C ALA A 121 6.00 -3.70 -21.41
N ASN A 122 6.92 -3.80 -20.44
CA ASN A 122 8.32 -4.19 -20.65
C ASN A 122 8.76 -5.23 -19.60
N PRO A 123 8.30 -6.50 -19.71
CA PRO A 123 8.55 -7.54 -18.69
C PRO A 123 10.04 -7.83 -18.47
N ASP A 124 10.89 -7.63 -19.49
CA ASP A 124 12.34 -7.79 -19.38
C ASP A 124 12.97 -6.80 -18.39
N VAL A 125 12.42 -5.59 -18.29
CA VAL A 125 12.83 -4.58 -17.30
C VAL A 125 12.38 -5.01 -15.90
N GLU A 126 11.15 -5.52 -15.76
CA GLU A 126 10.65 -6.04 -14.50
C GLU A 126 11.52 -7.20 -14.00
N ASP A 127 11.89 -8.12 -14.89
CA ASP A 127 12.75 -9.25 -14.56
C ASP A 127 14.16 -8.78 -14.13
N ALA A 128 14.72 -7.76 -14.77
CA ALA A 128 16.01 -7.18 -14.38
C ALA A 128 15.95 -6.50 -13.00
N ILE A 129 14.84 -5.83 -12.66
CA ILE A 129 14.62 -5.30 -11.30
C ILE A 129 14.52 -6.46 -10.29
N ARG A 130 13.79 -7.53 -10.63
CA ARG A 130 13.62 -8.71 -9.77
C ARG A 130 14.96 -9.41 -9.51
N ARG A 131 15.87 -9.39 -10.48
CA ARG A 131 17.27 -9.87 -10.33
C ARG A 131 18.18 -8.88 -9.59
N GLY A 132 17.73 -7.65 -9.33
CA GLY A 132 18.52 -6.61 -8.67
C GLY A 132 19.53 -5.91 -9.59
N GLU A 133 19.40 -6.08 -10.90
CA GLU A 133 20.25 -5.44 -11.91
C GLU A 133 19.83 -3.99 -12.17
N LEU A 134 18.55 -3.68 -11.97
CA LEU A 134 17.96 -2.35 -12.11
C LEU A 134 17.28 -1.90 -10.82
N ILE A 135 17.33 -0.59 -10.57
CA ILE A 135 16.78 0.03 -9.35
C ILE A 135 15.26 0.27 -9.48
N SER A 136 14.80 0.63 -10.68
CA SER A 136 13.38 0.87 -10.98
C SER A 136 13.14 0.91 -12.49
N GLY A 137 11.88 0.75 -12.91
CA GLY A 137 11.46 0.92 -14.29
C GLY A 137 11.64 2.35 -14.77
N PHE A 138 11.43 3.33 -13.89
CA PHE A 138 11.68 4.74 -14.18
C PHE A 138 13.16 5.02 -14.50
N HIS A 139 14.07 4.43 -13.72
CA HIS A 139 15.50 4.55 -13.95
C HIS A 139 15.88 4.00 -15.34
N HIS A 140 15.37 2.81 -15.68
CA HIS A 140 15.57 2.23 -17.00
C HIS A 140 15.03 3.13 -18.13
N TRP A 141 13.78 3.58 -18.00
CA TRP A 141 13.14 4.42 -19.00
C TRP A 141 13.90 5.71 -19.28
N ARG A 142 14.28 6.43 -18.22
CA ARG A 142 15.02 7.69 -18.29
C ARG A 142 16.38 7.53 -18.97
N ASP A 143 17.11 6.46 -18.66
CA ASP A 143 18.50 6.32 -19.08
C ASP A 143 18.62 5.70 -20.49
N ILE A 144 17.78 4.70 -20.80
CA ILE A 144 17.91 3.89 -22.02
C ILE A 144 16.55 3.67 -22.70
N GLY A 145 15.48 3.46 -21.95
CA GLY A 145 14.17 3.08 -22.51
C GLY A 145 13.58 4.09 -23.50
N GLN A 146 13.83 5.40 -23.33
CA GLN A 146 13.45 6.41 -24.33
C GLN A 146 14.19 6.23 -25.67
N ARG A 147 15.48 5.90 -25.62
CA ARG A 147 16.31 5.69 -26.83
C ARG A 147 15.94 4.39 -27.54
N GLU A 148 15.52 3.38 -26.78
CA GLU A 148 15.02 2.11 -27.29
C GLU A 148 13.57 2.19 -27.82
N GLY A 149 12.87 3.31 -27.61
CA GLY A 149 11.47 3.44 -27.99
C GLY A 149 10.54 2.53 -27.18
N ARG A 150 10.89 2.22 -25.93
CA ARG A 150 10.07 1.39 -25.04
C ARG A 150 8.70 2.03 -24.80
N ARG A 151 7.66 1.21 -24.81
CA ARG A 151 6.29 1.67 -24.55
C ARG A 151 6.13 2.07 -23.09
N LEU A 152 5.40 3.15 -22.86
CA LEU A 152 5.08 3.64 -21.51
C LEU A 152 3.93 2.86 -20.84
N ALA A 153 3.11 2.18 -21.64
CA ALA A 153 1.97 1.40 -21.19
C ALA A 153 1.69 0.24 -22.16
N PRO A 154 1.08 -0.87 -21.69
CA PRO A 154 0.62 -1.95 -22.55
C PRO A 154 -0.57 -1.49 -23.40
N GLU A 155 -0.83 -2.17 -24.51
CA GLU A 155 -2.00 -1.89 -25.35
C GLU A 155 -3.31 -2.16 -24.61
N VAL A 156 -3.30 -3.16 -23.73
CA VAL A 156 -4.41 -3.51 -22.86
C VAL A 156 -3.95 -3.35 -21.42
N ILE A 157 -4.55 -2.41 -20.70
CA ILE A 157 -4.25 -2.17 -19.29
C ILE A 157 -4.87 -3.30 -18.46
N PRO A 158 -4.08 -4.04 -17.64
CA PRO A 158 -4.62 -5.06 -16.76
C PRO A 158 -5.65 -4.50 -15.78
N GLU A 159 -6.76 -5.21 -15.58
CA GLU A 159 -7.85 -4.78 -14.69
C GLU A 159 -7.37 -4.50 -13.26
N SER A 160 -6.40 -5.29 -12.80
CA SER A 160 -5.74 -5.14 -11.50
C SER A 160 -5.15 -3.76 -11.26
N LEU A 161 -4.69 -3.05 -12.30
CA LEU A 161 -4.13 -1.71 -12.15
C LEU A 161 -5.21 -0.64 -11.88
N TYR A 162 -6.43 -0.84 -12.39
CA TYR A 162 -7.58 0.00 -12.01
C TYR A 162 -8.04 -0.31 -10.59
N THR A 163 -8.12 -1.59 -10.22
CA THR A 163 -8.51 -2.02 -8.87
C THR A 163 -7.55 -1.49 -7.80
N LEU A 164 -6.25 -1.38 -8.13
CA LEU A 164 -5.24 -0.80 -7.24
C LEU A 164 -5.22 0.73 -7.22
N GLY A 165 -6.08 1.39 -8.00
CA GLY A 165 -6.17 2.86 -8.08
C GLY A 165 -4.94 3.51 -8.71
N VAL A 166 -4.18 2.76 -9.50
CA VAL A 166 -2.96 3.26 -10.19
C VAL A 166 -3.34 4.18 -11.35
N ILE A 167 -4.49 3.92 -11.97
CA ILE A 167 -5.03 4.63 -13.14
C ILE A 167 -6.53 4.80 -12.92
N ASP A 168 -7.09 5.94 -13.33
CA ASP A 168 -8.53 6.12 -13.34
C ASP A 168 -9.17 5.25 -14.44
N PRO A 169 -10.32 4.62 -14.17
CA PRO A 169 -11.04 3.86 -15.19
C PRO A 169 -11.47 4.79 -16.35
N PRO A 170 -11.57 4.26 -17.58
CA PRO A 170 -12.00 5.02 -18.75
C PRO A 170 -13.43 5.54 -18.64
#